data_AF-A0A3E4YLH4-F1
#
_entry.id   AF-A0A3E4YLH4-F1
#
_cell.length_a   1.000
_cell.length_b   1.000
_cell.length_c   1.000
_cell.angle_alpha   90.00
_cell.angle_beta   90.00
_cell.angle_gamma   90.00
#
_symmetry.space_group_name_H-M   'P 1'
#
loop_
_entity.id
_entity.type
_entity.pdbx_description
1 polymer ?
#
loop_
_entity_poly.entity_id
_entity_poly.type
_entity_poly.pdbx_seq_one_letter_code
_entity_poly.pdbx_strand_id
1 'polypeptide(L)'
;MEKDKTVYNIGQILTYTQDVKTYRALSDTPEIIKKGTKIIVGADGFVRYPDGSIQKLGDDIEVSGYSTEGLASFIYNYLCQNVYGFSEMLEEWEDGVTEDYIKENIADALEELGMYDHTGNRS
;
A
#
# COMPACT_ATOMS: atom_id res chain seq x y z
N MET A 1 28.21 -12.18 11.11
CA MET A 1 26.77 -12.31 11.37
C MET A 1 26.06 -11.48 10.33
N GLU A 2 25.41 -12.12 9.38
CA GLU A 2 24.42 -11.45 8.53
C GLU A 2 23.35 -10.89 9.47
N LYS A 3 23.04 -9.59 9.38
CA LYS A 3 21.88 -9.06 10.10
C LYS A 3 20.66 -9.74 9.49
N ASP A 4 19.78 -10.30 10.31
CA ASP A 4 18.48 -10.75 9.85
C ASP A 4 17.78 -9.57 9.17
N LYS A 5 17.56 -9.68 7.86
CA LYS A 5 16.85 -8.65 7.10
C LYS A 5 15.39 -8.69 7.48
N THR A 6 14.78 -7.53 7.67
CA THR A 6 13.32 -7.46 7.82
C THR A 6 12.70 -7.61 6.44
N VAL A 7 11.82 -8.60 6.25
CA VAL A 7 11.15 -8.84 4.98
C VAL A 7 9.74 -8.25 5.02
N TYR A 8 9.37 -7.48 4.00
CA TYR A 8 8.02 -6.98 3.79
C TYR A 8 7.46 -7.44 2.44
N ASN A 9 6.15 -7.68 2.40
CA ASN A 9 5.44 -7.99 1.18
C ASN A 9 5.24 -6.74 0.30
N ILE A 10 5.23 -6.93 -1.01
CA ILE A 10 4.78 -5.90 -1.96
C ILE A 10 3.29 -5.63 -1.71
N GLY A 11 2.92 -4.37 -1.53
CA GLY A 11 1.58 -3.93 -1.18
C GLY A 11 1.31 -3.92 0.33
N GLN A 12 2.22 -4.39 1.18
CA GLN A 12 1.98 -4.42 2.62
C GLN A 12 1.68 -3.02 3.17
N ILE A 13 0.59 -2.92 3.95
CA ILE A 13 0.21 -1.70 4.63
C ILE A 13 0.96 -1.62 5.97
N LEU A 14 1.84 -0.63 6.11
CA LEU A 14 2.50 -0.31 7.38
C LEU A 14 1.84 0.92 7.99
N THR A 15 1.81 0.97 9.33
CA THR A 15 1.22 2.09 10.07
C THR A 15 2.26 2.70 11.01
N TYR A 16 2.42 4.02 10.94
CA TYR A 16 3.25 4.75 11.90
C TYR A 16 2.66 4.62 13.32
N THR A 17 3.43 4.06 14.25
CA THR A 17 2.97 3.82 15.64
C THR A 17 3.13 5.04 16.55
N GLN A 18 3.88 6.04 16.09
CA GLN A 18 4.15 7.31 16.76
C GLN A 18 4.40 8.41 15.71
N ASP A 19 4.38 9.68 16.15
CA ASP A 19 4.82 10.80 15.32
C ASP A 19 6.32 10.65 15.02
N VAL A 20 6.70 10.77 13.75
CA VAL A 20 8.09 10.63 13.31
C VAL A 20 8.47 11.82 12.44
N LYS A 21 9.62 12.43 12.74
CA LYS A 21 10.23 13.43 11.86
C LYS A 21 11.12 12.71 10.85
N THR A 22 10.78 12.80 9.56
CA THR A 22 11.50 12.09 8.49
C THR A 22 11.50 12.91 7.19
N TYR A 23 12.25 12.44 6.19
CA TYR A 23 12.29 13.00 4.84
C TYR A 23 11.53 12.08 3.88
N ARG A 24 10.84 12.68 2.91
CA ARG A 24 10.34 11.97 1.73
C ARG A 24 11.44 11.93 0.66
N ALA A 25 11.37 10.95 -0.25
CA ALA A 25 12.29 10.93 -1.37
C ALA A 25 12.05 12.21 -2.19
N LEU A 26 13.13 12.91 -2.54
CA LEU A 26 13.12 14.20 -3.25
C LEU A 26 12.74 15.44 -2.42
N SER A 27 12.57 15.33 -1.10
CA SER A 27 12.43 16.49 -0.20
C SER A 27 13.68 16.70 0.64
N ASP A 28 14.23 17.91 0.62
CA ASP A 28 15.30 18.34 1.52
C ASP A 28 14.75 18.91 2.84
N THR A 29 13.43 18.99 2.99
CA THR A 29 12.77 19.50 4.20
C THR A 29 12.16 18.34 4.97
N PRO A 30 12.53 18.15 6.25
CA PRO A 30 11.93 17.11 7.07
C PRO A 30 10.52 17.53 7.49
N GLU A 31 9.60 16.57 7.52
CA GLU A 31 8.23 16.76 7.95
C GLU A 31 7.87 15.81 9.09
N ILE A 32 6.78 16.11 9.78
CA ILE A 32 6.25 15.25 10.84
C ILE A 32 5.17 14.37 10.24
N ILE A 33 5.47 13.09 10.08
CA ILE A 33 4.47 12.07 9.78
C ILE A 33 3.76 11.73 11.08
N LYS A 34 2.42 11.76 11.05
CA LYS A 34 1.61 11.54 12.24
C LYS A 34 1.44 10.07 12.55
N LYS A 35 1.31 9.76 13.83
CA LYS A 35 0.85 8.45 14.29
C LYS A 35 -0.45 8.08 13.57
N GLY A 36 -0.55 6.83 13.13
CA GLY A 36 -1.71 6.30 12.42
C GLY A 36 -1.66 6.50 10.90
N THR A 37 -0.70 7.27 10.37
CA THR A 37 -0.49 7.34 8.92
C THR A 37 -0.18 5.95 8.37
N LYS A 38 -0.97 5.52 7.38
CA LYS A 38 -0.77 4.27 6.65
C LYS A 38 0.05 4.54 5.38
N ILE A 39 0.98 3.64 5.10
CA ILE A 39 1.85 3.66 3.92
C ILE A 39 1.89 2.27 3.29
N ILE A 40 2.19 2.20 2.00
CA ILE A 40 2.18 0.95 1.23
C ILE A 40 3.57 0.63 0.71
N VAL A 41 4.07 -0.58 0.95
CA VAL A 41 5.37 -1.05 0.46
C VAL A 41 5.32 -1.28 -1.05
N GLY A 42 6.19 -0.60 -1.80
CA GLY A 42 6.42 -0.80 -3.23
C GLY A 42 7.50 -1.84 -3.50
N ALA A 43 7.44 -2.47 -4.67
CA ALA A 43 8.42 -3.45 -5.13
C ALA A 43 9.82 -2.86 -5.39
N ASP A 44 9.94 -1.53 -5.44
CA ASP A 44 11.14 -0.76 -5.73
C ASP A 44 11.96 -0.40 -4.48
N GLY A 45 11.56 -0.89 -3.30
CA GLY A 45 12.21 -0.52 -2.04
C GLY A 45 11.80 0.86 -1.52
N PHE A 46 10.67 1.39 -1.99
CA PHE A 46 10.07 2.61 -1.49
C PHE A 46 8.70 2.33 -0.88
N VAL A 47 8.28 3.15 0.07
CA VAL A 47 6.90 3.20 0.56
C VAL A 47 6.17 4.35 -0.11
N ARG A 48 4.88 4.15 -0.34
CA ARG A 48 3.96 5.09 -0.98
C ARG A 48 3.02 5.65 0.07
N TYR A 49 2.89 6.95 0.10
CA TYR A 49 1.95 7.65 0.95
C TYR A 49 0.63 7.92 0.21
N PRO A 50 -0.48 8.17 0.94
CA PRO A 50 -1.77 8.46 0.33
C PRO A 50 -1.77 9.70 -0.58
N ASP A 51 -0.88 10.66 -0.31
CA ASP A 51 -0.69 11.88 -1.11
C ASP A 51 0.19 11.66 -2.37
N GLY A 52 0.57 10.42 -2.66
CA GLY A 52 1.33 10.03 -3.85
C GLY A 52 2.84 10.20 -3.73
N SER A 53 3.34 10.84 -2.68
CA SER A 53 4.78 10.92 -2.47
C SER A 53 5.34 9.63 -1.87
N ILE A 54 6.67 9.51 -1.90
CA ILE A 54 7.38 8.26 -1.59
C ILE A 54 8.48 8.47 -0.54
N GLN A 55 8.90 7.41 0.12
CA GLN A 55 10.07 7.40 1.01
C GLN A 55 10.84 6.11 0.82
N LYS A 56 12.17 6.18 0.81
CA LYS A 56 13.04 4.99 0.71
C LYS A 56 12.90 4.13 1.97
N LEU A 57 12.80 2.81 1.80
CA LEU A 57 12.95 1.85 2.90
C LEU A 57 14.42 1.79 3.34
N GLY A 58 14.65 1.37 4.59
CA GLY A 58 16.00 1.14 5.11
C GLY A 58 16.77 0.12 4.29
N ASP A 59 18.09 0.24 4.23
CA ASP A 59 18.96 -0.66 3.44
C ASP A 59 19.01 -2.10 3.99
N ASP A 60 18.50 -2.32 5.20
CA ASP A 60 18.36 -3.62 5.88
C ASP A 60 17.00 -4.30 5.65
N ILE A 61 16.17 -3.73 4.76
CA ILE A 61 14.86 -4.26 4.41
C ILE A 61 14.93 -5.01 3.08
N GLU A 62 14.30 -6.17 3.03
CA GLU A 62 14.04 -6.92 1.82
C GLU A 62 12.55 -6.83 1.47
N VAL A 63 12.25 -6.69 0.18
CA VAL A 63 10.87 -6.68 -0.31
C VAL A 63 10.67 -7.94 -1.16
N SER A 64 9.82 -8.84 -0.67
CA SER A 64 9.54 -10.13 -1.31
C SER A 64 8.18 -10.64 -0.88
N GLY A 65 7.49 -11.36 -1.77
CA GLY A 65 6.10 -11.76 -1.57
C GLY A 65 5.10 -10.63 -1.83
N TYR A 66 3.82 -10.93 -1.65
CA TYR A 66 2.70 -10.05 -2.00
C TYR A 66 1.72 -9.94 -0.85
N SER A 67 1.05 -8.79 -0.73
CA SER A 67 -0.12 -8.58 0.12
C SER A 67 -1.26 -8.17 -0.79
N THR A 68 -2.16 -9.12 -1.12
CA THR A 68 -3.27 -8.89 -2.06
C THR A 68 -4.22 -7.82 -1.57
N GLU A 69 -4.59 -7.85 -0.29
CA GLU A 69 -5.44 -6.82 0.34
C GLU A 69 -4.83 -5.40 0.21
N GLY A 70 -3.51 -5.30 0.44
CA GLY A 70 -2.79 -4.04 0.36
C GLY A 70 -2.60 -3.55 -1.08
N LEU A 71 -2.32 -4.46 -2.01
CA LEU A 71 -2.31 -4.18 -3.44
C LEU A 71 -3.69 -3.75 -3.96
N ALA A 72 -4.76 -4.43 -3.54
CA ALA A 72 -6.12 -4.07 -3.90
C ALA A 72 -6.47 -2.66 -3.38
N SER A 73 -6.12 -2.36 -2.14
CA SER A 73 -6.27 -1.01 -1.59
C SER A 73 -5.47 0.04 -2.37
N PHE A 74 -4.24 -0.28 -2.78
CA PHE A 74 -3.43 0.62 -3.60
C PHE A 74 -4.06 0.86 -4.97
N ILE A 75 -4.49 -0.20 -5.66
CA ILE A 75 -5.10 -0.11 -7.00
C ILE A 75 -6.40 0.68 -6.94
N TYR A 76 -7.28 0.39 -5.98
CA TYR A 76 -8.52 1.15 -5.79
C TYR A 76 -8.25 2.66 -5.63
N ASN A 77 -7.35 3.02 -4.71
CA ASN A 77 -6.99 4.41 -4.49
C ASN A 77 -6.35 5.05 -5.74
N TYR A 78 -5.52 4.30 -6.45
CA TYR A 78 -4.93 4.75 -7.71
C TYR A 78 -6.00 5.07 -8.76
N LEU A 79 -7.03 4.22 -8.88
CA LEU A 79 -8.16 4.44 -9.78
C LEU A 79 -8.94 5.71 -9.38
N CYS A 80 -9.31 5.86 -8.11
CA CYS A 80 -9.99 7.07 -7.62
C CYS A 80 -9.22 8.36 -7.89
N GLN A 81 -7.88 8.32 -7.86
CA GLN A 81 -7.04 9.49 -8.04
C GLN A 81 -6.71 9.79 -9.51
N ASN A 82 -6.65 8.77 -10.38
CA ASN A 82 -6.08 8.91 -11.72
C ASN A 82 -7.07 8.63 -12.85
N VAL A 83 -8.20 7.97 -12.58
CA VAL A 83 -9.24 7.72 -13.58
C VAL A 83 -10.33 8.77 -13.42
N TYR A 84 -10.41 9.67 -14.39
CA TYR A 84 -11.40 10.75 -14.40
C TYR A 84 -12.83 10.19 -14.35
N GLY A 85 -13.63 10.68 -13.41
CA GLY A 85 -15.01 10.25 -13.24
C GLY A 85 -15.17 8.92 -12.49
N PHE A 86 -14.09 8.27 -12.01
CA PHE A 86 -14.21 6.96 -11.39
C PHE A 86 -15.07 6.99 -10.12
N SER A 87 -14.81 7.94 -9.22
CA SER A 87 -15.58 8.07 -7.99
C SER A 87 -17.04 8.41 -8.26
N GLU A 88 -17.31 9.30 -9.21
CA GLU A 88 -18.66 9.66 -9.64
C GLU A 88 -19.39 8.48 -10.27
N MET A 89 -18.70 7.67 -11.08
CA MET A 89 -19.26 6.43 -11.64
C MET A 89 -19.64 5.43 -10.55
N LEU A 90 -18.88 5.35 -9.45
CA LEU A 90 -19.23 4.46 -8.32
C LEU A 90 -20.50 4.90 -7.61
N GLU A 91 -20.75 6.21 -7.52
CA GLU A 91 -21.99 6.75 -6.95
C GLU A 91 -23.23 6.44 -7.81
N GLU A 92 -23.04 6.24 -9.12
CA GLU A 92 -24.11 5.89 -10.07
C GLU A 92 -24.41 4.39 -10.13
N TRP A 93 -23.57 3.54 -9.55
CA TRP A 93 -23.76 2.09 -9.56
C TRP A 93 -24.85 1.63 -8.58
N GLU A 94 -25.46 0.47 -8.86
CA GLU A 94 -26.55 -0.09 -8.04
C GLU A 94 -26.15 -0.28 -6.57
N ASP A 95 -27.16 -0.23 -5.69
CA ASP A 95 -27.03 -0.55 -4.27
C ASP A 95 -26.33 -1.91 -4.09
N GLY A 96 -25.08 -1.89 -3.63
CA GLY A 96 -24.28 -3.09 -3.40
C GLY A 96 -22.84 -3.00 -3.91
N VAL A 97 -22.53 -2.06 -4.81
CA VAL A 97 -21.12 -1.86 -5.21
C VAL A 97 -20.42 -0.90 -4.24
N THR A 98 -19.75 -1.48 -3.25
CA THR A 98 -18.99 -0.74 -2.24
C THR A 98 -17.49 -0.72 -2.56
N GLU A 99 -16.75 0.14 -1.88
CA GLU A 99 -15.28 0.12 -1.87
C GLU A 99 -14.73 -1.27 -1.52
N ASP A 100 -15.29 -1.91 -0.49
CA ASP A 100 -14.88 -3.23 -0.04
C ASP A 100 -15.16 -4.29 -1.13
N TYR A 101 -16.34 -4.25 -1.76
CA TYR A 101 -16.66 -5.14 -2.87
C TYR A 101 -15.62 -5.05 -4.01
N ILE A 102 -15.24 -3.83 -4.40
CA ILE A 102 -14.26 -3.64 -5.47
C ILE A 102 -12.88 -4.17 -5.05
N LYS A 103 -12.46 -3.86 -3.84
CA LYS A 103 -11.16 -4.32 -3.32
C LYS A 103 -11.10 -5.84 -3.19
N GLU A 104 -12.16 -6.49 -2.72
CA GLU A 104 -12.26 -7.95 -2.66
C GLU A 104 -12.10 -8.56 -4.05
N ASN A 105 -12.83 -8.07 -5.05
CA ASN A 105 -12.70 -8.56 -6.43
C ASN A 105 -11.27 -8.35 -7.00
N ILE A 106 -10.61 -7.23 -6.68
CA ILE A 106 -9.22 -7.02 -7.07
C ILE A 106 -8.30 -8.00 -6.35
N ALA A 107 -8.49 -8.22 -5.04
CA ALA A 107 -7.68 -9.14 -4.25
C ALA A 107 -7.81 -10.58 -4.77
N ASP A 108 -9.04 -11.04 -5.05
CA ASP A 108 -9.31 -12.35 -5.63
C ASP A 108 -8.61 -12.53 -6.97
N ALA A 109 -8.68 -11.53 -7.86
CA ALA A 109 -7.98 -11.57 -9.15
C ALA A 109 -6.45 -11.66 -8.97
N LEU A 110 -5.88 -10.98 -7.97
CA LEU A 110 -4.45 -11.08 -7.66
C LEU A 110 -4.09 -12.46 -7.11
N GLU A 111 -4.94 -13.06 -6.27
CA GLU A 111 -4.77 -14.43 -5.79
C GLU A 111 -4.83 -15.46 -6.94
N GLU A 112 -5.75 -15.29 -7.89
CA GLU A 112 -5.85 -16.14 -9.09
C GLU A 112 -4.60 -16.07 -9.98
N LEU A 113 -3.92 -14.91 -10.00
CA LEU A 113 -2.63 -14.72 -10.66
C LEU A 113 -1.44 -15.30 -9.88
N GLY A 114 -1.69 -15.91 -8.71
CA GLY A 114 -0.67 -16.54 -7.88
C GLY A 114 0.07 -15.57 -6.95
N MET A 115 -0.43 -14.34 -6.77
CA MET A 115 0.17 -13.35 -5.88
C MET A 115 -0.28 -13.60 -4.43
N TYR A 116 0.07 -14.75 -3.85
CA TYR A 116 -0.39 -15.10 -2.50
C TYR A 116 0.34 -14.33 -1.40
N ASP A 117 -0.36 -14.12 -0.27
CA ASP A 117 0.29 -13.67 0.95
C ASP A 117 1.15 -14.80 1.56
N HIS A 118 2.45 -14.72 1.28
CA HIS A 118 3.43 -15.69 1.79
C HIS A 118 3.81 -15.44 3.26
N THR A 119 3.31 -14.39 3.91
CA THR A 119 3.61 -14.09 5.32
C THR A 119 2.64 -14.71 6.32
N GLY A 120 1.60 -15.41 5.84
CA GLY A 120 0.63 -16.09 6.70
C GLY A 120 -0.36 -15.16 7.40
N ASN A 121 -0.38 -13.88 7.03
CA ASN A 121 -1.41 -12.93 7.45
C ASN A 121 -2.58 -12.96 6.45
N ARG A 122 -3.30 -14.09 6.37
CA ARG A 122 -4.75 -13.93 6.22
C ARG A 122 -5.20 -13.36 7.56
N SER A 123 -5.75 -12.16 7.51
CA SER A 123 -6.36 -11.42 8.60
C SER A 123 -6.99 -12.29 9.69
#